data_AF-A0A7G8X6Q6-F1
#
_entry.id   AF-A0A7G8X6Q6-F1
#
_cell.length_a   1.000
_cell.length_b   1.000
_cell.length_c   1.000
_cell.angle_alpha   90.00
_cell.angle_beta   90.00
_cell.angle_gamma   90.00
#
_symmetry.space_group_name_H-M   'P 1'
#
loop_
_entity.id
_entity.type
_entity.pdbx_description
1 polymer ?
#
loop_
_entity_poly.entity_id
_entity_poly.type
_entity_poly.pdbx_seq_one_letter_code
_entity_poly.pdbx_strand_id
1 'polypeptide(L)'
;MKQWNGLLKKEWVTLKWPLLVSALLGIIVMSFVPHLIANIFGLEVHVFEVVLVICFIWAGASVLAPVIALFIMLEREIKRPDVWFHSTASIFKLVGAKAFFASLIGAVGLLIPTLVLAVQHVLFSSTMATFDDLFFFGSIFIVMIFAVSIIFMSIGFFFWVIDRLMKPYLKGFSIVATIIIFLVASRLYSLFVLSELYEKLILIGPIDLMKIKNPKINVDFIYLEHAETFFYTGEIVFDIFFTFIMFIIAAVLFEKKVRL
;
A
#
# COMPACT_ATOMS: atom_id res chain seq x y z
N MET A 1 21.76 16.12 -3.74
CA MET A 1 21.40 15.67 -2.37
C MET A 1 20.74 16.77 -1.52
N LYS A 2 21.31 17.99 -1.39
CA LYS A 2 20.72 19.07 -0.56
C LYS A 2 19.27 19.43 -0.92
N GLN A 3 18.92 19.47 -2.22
CA GLN A 3 17.57 19.80 -2.68
C GLN A 3 16.53 18.72 -2.35
N TRP A 4 16.89 17.43 -2.49
CA TRP A 4 15.97 16.31 -2.23
C TRP A 4 15.64 16.19 -0.73
N ASN A 5 16.64 16.36 0.13
CA ASN A 5 16.43 16.43 1.58
C ASN A 5 15.55 17.63 1.97
N GLY A 6 15.70 18.76 1.28
CA GLY A 6 14.83 19.93 1.46
C GLY A 6 13.36 19.64 1.13
N LEU A 7 13.11 18.93 0.03
CA LEU A 7 11.76 18.50 -0.37
C LEU A 7 11.15 17.54 0.66
N LEU A 8 11.89 16.52 1.10
CA LEU A 8 11.39 15.59 2.12
C LEU A 8 11.13 16.28 3.48
N LYS A 9 12.03 17.18 3.88
CA LYS A 9 11.85 17.96 5.12
C LYS A 9 10.60 18.83 5.05
N LYS A 10 10.29 19.40 3.89
CA LYS A 10 9.05 20.18 3.67
C LYS A 10 7.82 19.30 3.90
N GLU A 11 7.75 18.12 3.30
CA GLU A 11 6.61 17.21 3.49
C GLU A 11 6.48 16.77 4.95
N TRP A 12 7.61 16.41 5.59
CA TRP A 12 7.64 16.01 7.00
C TRP A 12 7.10 17.09 7.92
N VAL A 13 7.55 18.34 7.79
CA VAL A 13 7.07 19.46 8.62
C VAL A 13 5.55 19.66 8.47
N THR A 14 5.02 19.39 7.28
CA THR A 14 3.60 19.60 6.95
C THR A 14 2.71 18.45 7.44
N LEU A 15 3.24 17.23 7.56
CA LEU A 15 2.46 16.02 7.88
C LEU A 15 2.80 15.37 9.22
N LYS A 16 3.86 15.79 9.92
CA LYS A 16 4.33 15.18 11.18
C LYS A 16 3.22 15.00 12.23
N TRP A 17 2.37 16.00 12.43
CA TRP A 17 1.35 15.96 13.48
C TRP A 17 0.20 14.98 13.15
N PRO A 18 -0.44 15.07 11.97
CA PRO A 18 -1.41 14.05 11.55
C PRO A 18 -0.85 12.63 11.58
N LEU A 19 0.40 12.44 11.15
CA LEU A 19 1.06 11.13 11.16
C LEU A 19 1.27 10.60 12.58
N LEU A 20 1.77 11.43 13.49
CA LEU A 20 1.95 11.02 14.90
C LEU A 20 0.63 10.70 15.59
N VAL A 21 -0.40 11.53 15.39
CA VAL A 21 -1.72 11.31 16.00
C VAL A 21 -2.36 10.03 15.45
N SER A 22 -2.32 9.82 14.14
CA SER A 22 -2.87 8.59 13.53
C SER A 22 -2.12 7.33 13.95
N ALA A 23 -0.78 7.39 14.07
CA ALA A 23 0.01 6.28 14.54
C ALA A 23 -0.30 5.91 16.00
N LEU A 24 -0.36 6.91 16.90
CA LEU A 24 -0.71 6.69 18.31
C LEU A 24 -2.12 6.13 18.45
N LEU A 25 -3.09 6.68 17.72
CA LEU A 25 -4.47 6.21 17.72
C LEU A 25 -4.53 4.76 17.21
N GLY A 26 -3.81 4.44 16.13
CA GLY A 26 -3.72 3.08 15.58
C GLY A 26 -3.20 2.08 16.62
N ILE A 27 -2.11 2.42 17.32
CA ILE A 27 -1.56 1.56 18.39
C ILE A 27 -2.58 1.36 19.52
N ILE A 28 -3.22 2.43 19.98
CA ILE A 28 -4.24 2.35 21.04
C ILE A 28 -5.41 1.47 20.59
N VAL A 29 -5.94 1.69 19.39
CA VAL A 29 -7.07 0.92 18.86
C VAL A 29 -6.72 -0.56 18.75
N MET A 30 -5.59 -0.90 18.12
CA MET A 30 -5.19 -2.31 17.95
C MET A 30 -4.84 -2.99 19.27
N SER A 31 -4.43 -2.24 20.30
CA SER A 31 -4.10 -2.83 21.60
C SER A 31 -5.31 -2.97 22.50
N PHE A 32 -6.19 -1.97 22.59
CA PHE A 32 -7.28 -1.92 23.56
C PHE A 32 -8.60 -2.51 23.04
N VAL A 33 -8.94 -2.30 21.78
CA VAL A 33 -10.22 -2.77 21.21
C VAL A 33 -10.39 -4.29 21.28
N PRO A 34 -9.36 -5.11 21.00
CA PRO A 34 -9.49 -6.57 21.15
C PRO A 34 -9.89 -7.01 22.56
N HIS A 35 -9.32 -6.38 23.60
CA HIS A 35 -9.67 -6.67 24.99
C HIS A 35 -11.11 -6.26 25.33
N LEU A 36 -11.57 -5.11 24.80
CA LEU A 36 -12.95 -4.68 24.97
C LEU A 36 -13.93 -5.65 24.31
N ILE A 37 -13.63 -6.10 23.09
CA ILE A 37 -14.47 -7.07 22.37
C ILE A 37 -14.54 -8.39 23.14
N ALA A 38 -13.40 -8.93 23.58
CA ALA A 38 -13.36 -10.17 24.34
C ALA A 38 -14.19 -10.08 25.64
N ASN A 39 -14.07 -8.98 26.38
CA ASN A 39 -14.79 -8.79 27.63
C ASN A 39 -16.30 -8.56 27.45
N ILE A 40 -16.72 -7.84 26.40
CA ILE A 40 -18.13 -7.49 26.18
C ILE A 40 -18.91 -8.67 25.62
N PHE A 41 -18.33 -9.40 24.66
CA PHE A 41 -19.02 -10.49 23.96
C PHE A 41 -18.82 -11.86 24.62
N GLY A 42 -18.04 -11.93 25.71
CA GLY A 42 -17.75 -13.19 26.41
C GLY A 42 -17.16 -14.24 25.47
N LEU A 43 -16.39 -13.82 24.47
CA LEU A 43 -15.82 -14.72 23.49
C LEU A 43 -14.83 -15.66 24.18
N GLU A 44 -15.02 -16.96 24.04
CA GLU A 44 -14.05 -17.99 24.45
C GLU A 44 -12.78 -18.00 23.56
N VAL A 45 -12.69 -17.07 22.61
CA VAL A 45 -11.59 -16.91 21.67
C VAL A 45 -10.39 -16.27 22.38
N HIS A 46 -9.18 -16.77 22.12
CA HIS A 46 -7.96 -16.15 22.64
C HIS A 46 -7.85 -14.70 22.14
N VAL A 47 -7.62 -13.75 23.05
CA VAL A 47 -7.50 -12.32 22.73
C VAL A 47 -6.48 -12.06 21.60
N PHE A 48 -5.41 -12.86 21.55
CA PHE A 48 -4.41 -12.79 20.50
C PHE A 48 -4.98 -12.99 19.09
N GLU A 49 -5.98 -13.85 18.90
CA GLU A 49 -6.63 -14.06 17.60
C GLU A 49 -7.43 -12.82 17.18
N VAL A 50 -8.12 -12.17 18.13
CA VAL A 50 -8.86 -10.94 17.88
C VAL A 50 -7.91 -9.79 17.52
N VAL A 51 -6.77 -9.68 18.20
CA VAL A 51 -5.69 -8.73 17.85
C VAL A 51 -5.19 -9.02 16.44
N LEU A 52 -4.90 -10.29 16.12
CA LEU A 52 -4.40 -10.73 14.82
C LEU A 52 -5.34 -10.34 13.68
N VAL A 53 -6.65 -10.58 13.82
CA VAL A 53 -7.66 -10.17 12.84
C VAL A 53 -7.69 -8.65 12.66
N ILE A 54 -7.69 -7.89 13.76
CA ILE A 54 -7.71 -6.41 13.69
C ILE A 54 -6.43 -5.87 13.03
N CYS A 55 -5.27 -6.44 13.33
CA CYS A 55 -4.00 -6.08 12.70
C CYS A 55 -3.98 -6.42 11.21
N PHE A 56 -4.56 -7.55 10.79
CA PHE A 56 -4.70 -7.89 9.37
C PHE A 56 -5.61 -6.91 8.63
N ILE A 57 -6.75 -6.54 9.21
CA ILE A 57 -7.65 -5.52 8.63
C ILE A 57 -6.91 -4.18 8.51
N TRP A 58 -6.16 -3.78 9.53
CA TRP A 58 -5.37 -2.55 9.48
C TRP A 58 -4.27 -2.60 8.41
N ALA A 59 -3.55 -3.72 8.30
CA ALA A 59 -2.53 -3.90 7.28
C ALA A 59 -3.12 -3.82 5.87
N GLY A 60 -4.29 -4.44 5.65
CA GLY A 60 -5.05 -4.32 4.40
C GLY A 60 -5.48 -2.87 4.11
N ALA A 61 -6.01 -2.16 5.10
CA ALA A 61 -6.38 -0.74 4.96
C ALA A 61 -5.16 0.16 4.69
N SER A 62 -3.99 -0.20 5.24
CA SER A 62 -2.73 0.54 5.07
C SER A 62 -2.22 0.53 3.63
N VAL A 63 -2.72 -0.36 2.75
CA VAL A 63 -2.48 -0.33 1.29
C VAL A 63 -2.87 1.02 0.69
N LEU A 64 -3.93 1.65 1.20
CA LEU A 64 -4.42 2.94 0.71
C LEU A 64 -3.68 4.14 1.31
N ALA A 65 -2.89 3.95 2.38
CA ALA A 65 -2.24 5.05 3.08
C ALA A 65 -1.26 5.84 2.17
N PRO A 66 -0.38 5.21 1.36
CA PRO A 66 0.46 5.93 0.40
C PRO A 66 -0.35 6.70 -0.64
N VAL A 67 -1.45 6.12 -1.15
CA VAL A 67 -2.33 6.76 -2.14
C VAL A 67 -2.90 8.06 -1.57
N ILE A 68 -3.50 7.97 -0.39
CA ILE A 68 -4.13 9.11 0.29
C ILE A 68 -3.07 10.16 0.65
N ALA A 69 -1.93 9.75 1.18
CA ALA A 69 -0.84 10.65 1.53
C ALA A 69 -0.35 11.43 0.30
N LEU A 70 -0.13 10.73 -0.83
CA LEU A 70 0.28 11.35 -2.08
C LEU A 70 -0.75 12.38 -2.57
N PHE A 71 -2.04 12.02 -2.54
CA PHE A 71 -3.11 12.93 -2.97
C PHE A 71 -3.20 14.18 -2.09
N ILE A 72 -3.08 14.04 -0.76
CA ILE A 72 -3.06 15.18 0.16
C ILE A 72 -1.89 16.12 -0.17
N MET A 73 -0.70 15.57 -0.42
CA MET A 73 0.48 16.38 -0.76
C MET A 73 0.33 17.09 -2.11
N LEU A 74 -0.22 16.41 -3.12
CA LEU A 74 -0.43 16.98 -4.45
C LEU A 74 -1.55 18.03 -4.45
N GLU A 75 -2.66 17.78 -3.77
CA GLU A 75 -3.81 18.68 -3.74
C GLU A 75 -3.54 19.98 -2.97
N ARG A 76 -2.66 19.93 -1.95
CA ARG A 76 -2.19 21.14 -1.27
C ARG A 76 -1.40 22.06 -2.19
N GLU A 77 -0.59 21.48 -3.09
CA GLU A 77 0.30 22.25 -3.96
C GLU A 77 -0.32 22.62 -5.30
N ILE A 78 -1.26 21.84 -5.84
CA ILE A 78 -1.91 22.18 -7.12
C ILE A 78 -2.70 23.50 -7.05
N LYS A 79 -3.11 23.91 -5.84
CA LYS A 79 -3.75 25.21 -5.58
C LYS A 79 -2.76 26.38 -5.58
N ARG A 80 -1.46 26.11 -5.63
CA ARG A 80 -0.35 27.07 -5.58
C ARG A 80 0.56 26.91 -6.80
N PRO A 81 0.14 27.39 -7.99
CA PRO A 81 0.89 27.22 -9.23
C PRO A 81 2.31 27.83 -9.16
N ASP A 82 2.50 28.87 -8.35
CA ASP A 82 3.78 29.50 -8.04
C ASP A 82 4.85 28.50 -7.57
N VAL A 83 4.46 27.50 -6.76
CA VAL A 83 5.37 26.47 -6.25
C VAL A 83 5.92 25.60 -7.38
N TRP A 84 5.16 25.43 -8.46
CA TRP A 84 5.55 24.58 -9.59
C TRP A 84 6.34 25.33 -10.65
N PHE A 85 5.98 26.59 -10.93
CA PHE A 85 6.65 27.41 -11.94
C PHE A 85 7.98 28.00 -11.46
N HIS A 86 8.11 28.29 -10.17
CA HIS A 86 9.33 28.89 -9.61
C HIS A 86 10.28 27.86 -8.96
N SER A 87 9.94 26.58 -9.01
CA SER A 87 10.83 25.52 -8.55
C SER A 87 11.93 25.24 -9.58
N THR A 88 13.18 25.22 -9.14
CA THR A 88 14.32 24.78 -9.94
C THR A 88 14.40 23.26 -10.10
N ALA A 89 13.51 22.50 -9.44
CA ALA A 89 13.44 21.05 -9.55
C ALA A 89 12.53 20.61 -10.71
N SER A 90 12.99 19.63 -11.49
CA SER A 90 12.16 18.96 -12.50
C SER A 90 10.92 18.31 -11.87
N ILE A 91 9.83 18.22 -12.62
CA ILE A 91 8.56 17.62 -12.18
C ILE A 91 8.76 16.21 -11.58
N PHE A 92 9.62 15.40 -12.18
CA PHE A 92 9.98 14.05 -11.72
C PHE A 92 10.60 14.05 -10.32
N LYS A 93 11.40 15.06 -9.98
CA LYS A 93 12.01 15.17 -8.65
C LYS A 93 11.00 15.62 -7.60
N LEU A 94 10.08 16.51 -7.97
CA LEU A 94 9.01 17.00 -7.09
C LEU A 94 8.01 15.88 -6.77
N VAL A 95 7.42 15.28 -7.81
CA VAL A 95 6.46 14.18 -7.68
C VAL A 95 7.14 12.95 -7.08
N GLY A 96 8.37 12.63 -7.51
CA GLY A 96 9.13 11.51 -6.97
C GLY A 96 9.45 11.65 -5.48
N ALA A 97 9.77 12.85 -4.98
CA ALA A 97 9.98 13.07 -3.55
C ALA A 97 8.69 12.85 -2.74
N LYS A 98 7.53 13.28 -3.27
CA LYS A 98 6.23 13.04 -2.63
C LYS A 98 5.84 11.57 -2.65
N ALA A 99 6.03 10.89 -3.78
CA ALA A 99 5.77 9.46 -3.91
C ALA A 99 6.66 8.65 -2.97
N PHE A 100 7.95 9.00 -2.87
CA PHE A 100 8.86 8.39 -1.91
C PHE A 100 8.40 8.63 -0.46
N PHE A 101 8.06 9.86 -0.09
CA PHE A 101 7.60 10.15 1.26
C PHE A 101 6.25 9.47 1.59
N ALA A 102 5.34 9.37 0.61
CA ALA A 102 4.10 8.62 0.73
C ALA A 102 4.34 7.11 0.89
N SER A 103 5.29 6.52 0.15
CA SER A 103 5.69 5.12 0.36
C SER A 103 6.32 4.91 1.75
N LEU A 104 7.09 5.86 2.27
CA LEU A 104 7.64 5.79 3.62
C LEU A 104 6.52 5.79 4.68
N ILE A 105 5.47 6.59 4.48
CA ILE A 105 4.27 6.57 5.34
C ILE A 105 3.61 5.20 5.30
N GLY A 106 3.45 4.59 4.13
CA GLY A 106 2.92 3.22 4.00
C GLY A 106 3.77 2.19 4.72
N ALA A 107 5.09 2.21 4.50
CA ALA A 107 6.01 1.28 5.15
C ALA A 107 5.94 1.39 6.68
N VAL A 108 5.98 2.61 7.22
CA VAL A 108 5.85 2.84 8.66
C VAL A 108 4.47 2.42 9.16
N GLY A 109 3.40 2.69 8.39
CA GLY A 109 2.04 2.28 8.71
C GLY A 109 1.88 0.77 8.85
N LEU A 110 2.60 -0.01 8.03
CA LEU A 110 2.64 -1.48 8.10
C LEU A 110 3.51 -2.02 9.25
N LEU A 111 4.46 -1.24 9.75
CA LEU A 111 5.25 -1.60 10.94
C LEU A 111 4.48 -1.44 12.25
N ILE A 112 3.38 -0.66 12.27
CA ILE A 112 2.53 -0.52 13.46
C ILE A 112 1.87 -1.84 13.85
N PRO A 113 1.10 -2.53 12.97
CA PRO A 113 0.45 -3.78 13.34
C PRO A 113 1.46 -4.87 13.71
N THR A 114 2.65 -4.91 13.09
CA THR A 114 3.68 -5.88 13.50
C THR A 114 4.22 -5.63 14.89
N LEU A 115 4.47 -4.37 15.24
CA LEU A 115 4.94 -4.02 16.57
C LEU A 115 3.90 -4.38 17.63
N VAL A 116 2.62 -4.11 17.35
CA VAL A 116 1.52 -4.49 18.24
C VAL A 116 1.46 -6.01 18.40
N LEU A 117 1.53 -6.78 17.32
CA LEU A 117 1.51 -8.25 17.38
C LEU A 117 2.71 -8.82 18.13
N ALA A 118 3.91 -8.27 17.92
CA ALA A 118 5.11 -8.69 18.63
C ALA A 118 4.97 -8.48 20.14
N VAL A 119 4.49 -7.30 20.56
CA VAL A 119 4.24 -6.99 21.98
C VAL A 119 3.18 -7.92 22.57
N GLN A 120 2.08 -8.13 21.85
CA GLN A 120 0.98 -8.98 22.29
C GLN A 120 1.40 -10.46 22.41
N HIS A 121 2.21 -10.96 21.48
CA HIS A 121 2.77 -12.31 21.54
C HIS A 121 3.66 -12.52 22.77
N VAL A 122 4.50 -11.54 23.11
CA VAL A 122 5.38 -11.58 24.29
C VAL A 122 4.58 -11.51 25.60
N LEU A 123 3.55 -10.67 25.67
CA LEU A 123 2.80 -10.43 26.90
C LEU A 123 1.78 -11.53 27.23
N PHE A 124 1.15 -12.14 26.22
CA PHE A 124 0.02 -13.05 26.43
C PHE A 124 0.29 -14.49 25.97
N SER A 125 1.54 -14.81 25.60
CA SER A 125 2.03 -16.14 25.20
C SER A 125 0.99 -16.99 24.45
N SER A 126 0.87 -16.82 23.14
CA SER A 126 -0.01 -17.67 22.33
C SER A 126 0.63 -19.05 22.13
N THR A 127 -0.09 -20.14 22.44
CA THR A 127 0.31 -21.52 22.13
C THR A 127 0.16 -21.89 20.65
N MET A 128 -0.48 -21.03 19.84
CA MET A 128 -0.90 -21.36 18.47
C MET A 128 0.17 -21.16 17.38
N ALA A 129 1.18 -20.32 17.62
CA ALA A 129 2.21 -20.05 16.61
C ALA A 129 3.55 -19.75 17.29
N THR A 130 4.63 -20.32 16.76
CA THR A 130 5.98 -19.97 17.21
C THR A 130 6.36 -18.57 16.69
N PHE A 131 7.15 -17.84 17.46
CA PHE A 131 7.68 -16.53 17.04
C PHE A 131 8.37 -16.61 15.67
N ASP A 132 9.12 -17.68 15.42
CA ASP A 132 9.85 -17.89 14.17
C ASP A 132 8.93 -18.04 12.96
N ASP A 133 7.75 -18.65 13.13
CA ASP A 133 6.76 -18.77 12.06
C ASP A 133 6.05 -17.44 11.83
N LEU A 134 5.59 -16.77 12.89
CA LEU A 134 4.99 -15.44 12.80
C LEU A 134 5.94 -14.42 12.15
N PHE A 135 7.23 -14.46 12.48
CA PHE A 135 8.23 -13.58 11.88
C PHE A 135 8.42 -13.87 10.39
N PHE A 136 8.56 -15.15 10.01
CA PHE A 136 8.76 -15.54 8.61
C PHE A 136 7.56 -15.16 7.74
N PHE A 137 6.34 -15.62 8.07
CA PHE A 137 5.14 -15.32 7.29
C PHE A 137 4.75 -13.84 7.38
N GLY A 138 4.88 -13.22 8.54
CA GLY A 138 4.64 -11.80 8.73
C GLY A 138 5.53 -10.95 7.83
N SER A 139 6.83 -11.28 7.73
CA SER A 139 7.77 -10.54 6.87
C SER A 139 7.39 -10.61 5.39
N ILE A 140 7.07 -11.80 4.87
CA ILE A 140 6.63 -12.00 3.48
C ILE A 140 5.32 -11.23 3.23
N PHE A 141 4.37 -11.34 4.16
CA PHE A 141 3.08 -10.67 4.08
C PHE A 141 3.22 -9.14 4.02
N ILE A 142 4.06 -8.54 4.87
CA ILE A 142 4.29 -7.09 4.87
C ILE A 142 4.95 -6.65 3.57
N VAL A 143 5.93 -7.39 3.07
CA VAL A 143 6.62 -7.07 1.82
C VAL A 143 5.62 -7.10 0.65
N MET A 144 4.77 -8.13 0.58
CA MET A 144 3.71 -8.22 -0.42
C MET A 144 2.71 -7.07 -0.33
N ILE A 145 2.16 -6.81 0.86
CA ILE A 145 1.22 -5.70 1.07
C ILE A 145 1.86 -4.35 0.73
N PHE A 146 3.14 -4.17 1.08
CA PHE A 146 3.87 -2.97 0.73
C PHE A 146 4.04 -2.82 -0.79
N ALA A 147 4.39 -3.91 -1.50
CA ALA A 147 4.46 -3.91 -2.96
C ALA A 147 3.11 -3.54 -3.59
N VAL A 148 2.02 -4.16 -3.13
CA VAL A 148 0.65 -3.84 -3.55
C VAL A 148 0.32 -2.37 -3.28
N SER A 149 0.71 -1.82 -2.13
CA SER A 149 0.49 -0.40 -1.82
C SER A 149 1.18 0.56 -2.79
N ILE A 150 2.38 0.20 -3.28
CA ILE A 150 3.11 0.99 -4.29
C ILE A 150 2.39 0.92 -5.65
N ILE A 151 1.91 -0.27 -6.05
CA ILE A 151 1.13 -0.44 -7.28
C ILE A 151 -0.12 0.44 -7.23
N PHE A 152 -0.89 0.36 -6.14
CA PHE A 152 -2.08 1.17 -5.92
C PHE A 152 -1.78 2.67 -5.91
N MET A 153 -0.64 3.09 -5.34
CA MET A 153 -0.18 4.48 -5.38
C MET A 153 0.10 4.94 -6.82
N SER A 154 0.75 4.12 -7.64
CA SER A 154 1.05 4.46 -9.03
C SER A 154 -0.22 4.54 -9.88
N ILE A 155 -1.12 3.56 -9.74
CA ILE A 155 -2.42 3.55 -10.41
C ILE A 155 -3.26 4.76 -9.96
N GLY A 156 -3.35 4.99 -8.65
CA GLY A 156 -4.08 6.12 -8.10
C GLY A 156 -3.54 7.45 -8.62
N PHE A 157 -2.22 7.63 -8.64
CA PHE A 157 -1.59 8.82 -9.20
C PHE A 157 -1.94 9.01 -10.68
N PHE A 158 -1.89 7.96 -11.49
CA PHE A 158 -2.25 8.01 -12.91
C PHE A 158 -3.69 8.48 -13.12
N PHE A 159 -4.68 7.88 -12.46
CA PHE A 159 -6.07 8.27 -12.60
C PHE A 159 -6.36 9.66 -12.02
N TRP A 160 -5.66 10.04 -10.95
CA TRP A 160 -5.75 11.39 -10.41
C TRP A 160 -5.26 12.44 -11.42
N VAL A 161 -4.17 12.17 -12.14
CA VAL A 161 -3.68 13.05 -13.20
C VAL A 161 -4.69 13.16 -14.35
N ILE A 162 -5.31 12.04 -14.75
CA ILE A 162 -6.36 12.02 -15.78
C ILE A 162 -7.54 12.91 -15.36
N ASP A 163 -8.04 12.80 -14.12
CA ASP A 163 -9.10 13.68 -13.61
C ASP A 163 -8.68 15.15 -13.73
N ARG A 164 -7.46 15.50 -13.33
CA ARG A 164 -7.00 16.89 -13.38
C ARG A 164 -6.83 17.42 -14.81
N LEU A 165 -6.54 16.57 -15.78
CA LEU A 165 -6.49 16.92 -17.20
C LEU A 165 -7.87 17.13 -17.80
N MET A 166 -8.88 16.37 -17.37
CA MET A 166 -10.25 16.49 -17.89
C MET A 166 -11.05 17.60 -17.23
N LYS A 167 -10.68 18.00 -16.01
CA LYS A 167 -11.38 19.03 -15.21
C LYS A 167 -11.64 20.37 -15.93
N PRO A 168 -10.73 20.92 -16.75
CA PRO A 168 -11.01 22.13 -17.52
C PRO A 168 -12.15 21.97 -18.54
N TYR A 169 -12.31 20.77 -19.10
CA TYR A 169 -13.30 20.47 -20.15
C TYR A 169 -14.65 20.03 -19.57
N LEU A 170 -14.63 19.17 -18.55
CA LEU A 170 -15.82 18.52 -17.99
C LEU A 170 -16.26 19.09 -16.64
N LYS A 171 -15.48 20.00 -16.05
CA LYS A 171 -15.72 20.58 -14.71
C LYS A 171 -15.95 19.48 -13.66
N GLY A 172 -17.10 19.48 -12.98
CA GLY A 172 -17.45 18.49 -11.95
C GLY A 172 -17.66 17.07 -12.50
N PHE A 173 -18.04 16.93 -13.77
CA PHE A 173 -18.24 15.62 -14.41
C PHE A 173 -16.93 14.86 -14.69
N SER A 174 -15.78 15.51 -14.51
CA SER A 174 -14.46 14.90 -14.65
C SER A 174 -14.27 13.67 -13.77
N ILE A 175 -14.81 13.69 -12.55
CA ILE A 175 -14.69 12.57 -11.62
C ILE A 175 -15.45 11.35 -12.17
N VAL A 176 -16.66 11.56 -12.67
CA VAL A 176 -17.50 10.49 -13.26
C VAL A 176 -16.81 9.91 -14.49
N ALA A 177 -16.27 10.76 -15.37
CA ALA A 177 -15.52 10.32 -16.54
C ALA A 177 -14.28 9.50 -16.14
N THR A 178 -13.55 9.92 -15.11
CA THR A 178 -12.37 9.20 -14.62
C THR A 178 -12.74 7.83 -14.06
N ILE A 179 -13.87 7.72 -13.35
CA ILE A 179 -14.38 6.43 -12.85
C ILE A 179 -14.73 5.50 -14.03
N ILE A 180 -15.39 6.02 -15.07
CA ILE A 180 -15.70 5.22 -16.26
C ILE A 180 -14.41 4.71 -16.93
N ILE A 181 -13.41 5.57 -17.11
CA ILE A 181 -12.11 5.18 -17.68
C ILE A 181 -11.43 4.13 -16.79
N PHE A 182 -11.50 4.28 -15.47
CA PHE A 182 -10.97 3.30 -14.52
C PHE A 182 -11.65 1.94 -14.67
N LEU A 183 -12.98 1.88 -14.76
CA LEU A 183 -13.73 0.64 -14.96
C LEU A 183 -13.38 -0.03 -16.30
N VAL A 184 -13.29 0.75 -17.37
CA VAL A 184 -12.88 0.24 -18.69
C VAL A 184 -11.45 -0.30 -18.66
N ALA A 185 -10.51 0.45 -18.09
CA ALA A 185 -9.12 0.03 -17.96
C ALA A 185 -8.97 -1.23 -17.09
N SER A 186 -9.70 -1.31 -15.97
CA SER A 186 -9.75 -2.50 -15.11
C SER A 186 -10.28 -3.72 -15.86
N ARG A 187 -11.33 -3.54 -16.68
CA ARG A 187 -11.86 -4.62 -17.51
C ARG A 187 -10.88 -5.07 -18.57
N LEU A 188 -10.21 -4.14 -19.25
CA LEU A 188 -9.16 -4.46 -20.24
C LEU A 188 -7.99 -5.18 -19.59
N TYR A 189 -7.56 -4.76 -18.41
CA TYR A 189 -6.51 -5.42 -17.64
C TYR A 189 -6.93 -6.85 -17.27
N SER A 190 -8.16 -7.05 -16.79
CA SER A 190 -8.68 -8.38 -16.49
C SER A 190 -8.69 -9.32 -17.70
N LEU A 191 -9.03 -8.80 -18.89
CA LEU A 191 -8.95 -9.58 -20.13
C LEU A 191 -7.50 -9.90 -20.52
N PHE A 192 -6.56 -8.97 -20.28
CA PHE A 192 -5.14 -9.19 -20.51
C PHE A 192 -4.57 -10.27 -19.59
N VAL A 193 -4.92 -10.25 -18.29
CA VAL A 193 -4.52 -11.26 -17.29
C VAL A 193 -4.98 -12.67 -17.68
N LEU A 194 -6.14 -12.81 -18.33
CA LEU A 194 -6.67 -14.09 -18.80
C LEU A 194 -6.05 -14.58 -20.13
N SER A 195 -5.18 -13.79 -20.76
CA SER A 195 -4.60 -14.14 -22.05
C SER A 195 -3.39 -15.06 -21.91
N GLU A 196 -3.18 -15.94 -22.90
CA GLU A 196 -2.01 -16.83 -22.95
C GLU A 196 -0.66 -16.07 -22.96
N LEU A 197 -0.67 -14.81 -23.42
CA LEU A 197 0.51 -13.96 -23.41
C LEU A 197 0.93 -13.60 -21.99
N TYR A 198 -0.03 -13.26 -21.13
CA TYR A 198 0.22 -12.94 -19.72
C TYR A 198 0.75 -14.15 -18.97
N GLU A 199 0.12 -15.32 -19.17
CA GLU A 199 0.54 -16.57 -18.55
C GLU A 199 2.00 -16.93 -18.90
N LYS A 200 2.38 -16.82 -20.18
CA LYS A 200 3.76 -17.07 -20.62
C LYS A 200 4.79 -16.08 -20.05
N LEU A 201 4.39 -14.83 -19.83
CA LEU A 201 5.26 -13.80 -19.25
C LEU A 201 5.49 -14.02 -17.76
N ILE A 202 4.48 -14.55 -17.06
CA ILE A 202 4.48 -14.56 -15.60
C ILE A 202 4.93 -15.87 -15.00
N LEU A 203 4.64 -17.02 -15.63
CA LEU A 203 5.03 -18.35 -15.10
C LEU A 203 6.54 -18.65 -15.16
N ILE A 204 7.38 -17.62 -15.24
CA ILE A 204 8.83 -17.73 -15.28
C ILE A 204 9.39 -17.78 -13.85
N GLY A 205 10.16 -18.84 -13.56
CA GLY A 205 10.91 -18.97 -12.31
C GLY A 205 10.03 -19.15 -11.07
N PRO A 206 9.33 -20.30 -10.94
CA PRO A 206 8.55 -20.62 -9.74
C PRO A 206 9.45 -20.79 -8.52
N ILE A 207 9.08 -20.14 -7.43
CA ILE A 207 9.70 -20.23 -6.11
C ILE A 207 8.66 -20.84 -5.18
N ASP A 208 8.94 -22.05 -4.70
CA ASP A 208 8.10 -22.77 -3.76
C ASP A 208 8.46 -22.38 -2.32
N LEU A 209 7.55 -21.69 -1.62
CA LEU A 209 7.79 -21.29 -0.23
C LEU A 209 7.82 -22.46 0.74
N MET A 210 7.08 -23.54 0.44
CA MET A 210 7.02 -24.72 1.31
C MET A 210 8.33 -25.51 1.29
N LYS A 211 9.11 -25.40 0.21
CA LYS A 211 10.51 -25.88 0.18
C LYS A 211 11.46 -25.07 1.05
N ILE A 212 11.16 -23.79 1.30
CA ILE A 212 12.00 -22.90 2.12
C ILE A 212 11.69 -23.08 3.60
N LYS A 213 10.41 -23.08 3.98
CA LYS A 213 9.96 -23.35 5.34
C LYS A 213 8.52 -23.86 5.32
N ASN A 214 8.33 -25.15 5.61
CA ASN A 214 7.00 -25.71 5.81
C ASN A 214 6.57 -25.43 7.26
N PRO A 215 5.63 -24.51 7.50
CA PRO A 215 5.19 -24.27 8.85
C PRO A 215 4.39 -25.50 9.28
N LYS A 216 4.82 -26.14 10.37
CA LYS A 216 3.98 -27.11 11.07
C LYS A 216 2.88 -26.34 11.81
N ILE A 217 2.02 -25.65 11.07
CA ILE A 217 0.81 -25.06 11.64
C ILE A 217 -0.11 -26.25 11.85
N ASN A 218 -0.14 -26.74 13.09
CA ASN A 218 -1.07 -27.79 13.49
C ASN A 218 -2.44 -27.13 13.69
N VAL A 219 -3.04 -26.71 12.58
CA VAL A 219 -4.43 -26.27 12.52
C VAL A 219 -5.22 -27.40 11.90
N ASP A 220 -6.09 -28.02 12.69
CA ASP A 220 -7.13 -28.99 12.26
C ASP A 220 -8.21 -28.34 11.35
N PHE A 221 -7.82 -27.35 10.55
CA PHE A 221 -8.68 -26.73 9.56
C PHE A 221 -8.37 -27.33 8.18
N ILE A 222 -9.16 -28.34 7.82
CA ILE A 222 -9.18 -29.06 6.52
C ILE A 222 -9.30 -28.11 5.29
N TYR A 223 -9.56 -26.82 5.51
CA TYR A 223 -9.78 -25.82 4.47
C TYR A 223 -8.54 -25.00 4.05
N LEU A 224 -7.39 -25.13 4.72
CA LEU A 224 -6.17 -24.37 4.40
C LEU A 224 -5.09 -25.16 3.63
N GLU A 225 -5.38 -26.41 3.27
CA GLU A 225 -4.40 -27.35 2.70
C GLU A 225 -4.01 -27.04 1.24
N HIS A 226 -4.67 -26.09 0.56
CA HIS A 226 -4.49 -25.80 -0.87
C HIS A 226 -4.21 -24.32 -1.16
N ALA A 227 -3.46 -23.63 -0.29
CA ALA A 227 -2.84 -22.39 -0.72
C ALA A 227 -1.67 -22.75 -1.66
N GLU A 228 -1.80 -22.50 -2.97
CA GLU A 228 -0.65 -22.54 -3.87
C GLU A 228 0.39 -21.52 -3.36
N THR A 229 1.50 -22.02 -2.83
CA THR A 229 2.57 -21.24 -2.17
C THR A 229 3.70 -20.92 -3.14
N PHE A 230 3.37 -20.83 -4.43
CA PHE A 230 4.32 -20.53 -5.48
C PHE A 230 4.32 -19.03 -5.76
N PHE A 231 5.50 -18.42 -5.70
CA PHE A 231 5.74 -17.10 -6.30
C PHE A 231 6.42 -17.27 -7.64
N TYR A 232 5.98 -16.51 -8.63
CA TYR A 232 6.67 -16.47 -9.91
C TYR A 232 7.49 -15.18 -10.02
N THR A 233 8.75 -15.34 -10.38
CA THR A 233 9.66 -14.19 -10.58
C THR A 233 9.16 -13.28 -11.70
N GLY A 234 8.53 -13.86 -12.74
CA GLY A 234 7.94 -13.12 -13.84
C GLY A 234 6.86 -12.13 -13.40
N GLU A 235 6.03 -12.50 -12.42
CA GLU A 235 4.99 -11.63 -11.84
C GLU A 235 5.59 -10.37 -11.22
N ILE A 236 6.60 -10.54 -10.37
CA ILE A 236 7.26 -9.43 -9.66
C ILE A 236 7.90 -8.46 -10.65
N VAL A 237 8.59 -8.99 -11.67
CA VAL A 237 9.23 -8.15 -12.70
C VAL A 237 8.20 -7.39 -13.51
N PHE A 238 7.11 -8.06 -13.91
CA PHE A 238 6.01 -7.41 -14.63
C PHE A 238 5.38 -6.29 -13.81
N ASP A 239 5.08 -6.53 -12.53
CA ASP A 239 4.47 -5.54 -11.65
C ASP A 239 5.36 -4.32 -11.43
N ILE A 240 6.67 -4.51 -11.23
CA ILE A 240 7.64 -3.42 -11.12
C ILE A 240 7.65 -2.59 -12.41
N PHE A 241 7.70 -3.25 -13.57
CA PHE A 241 7.73 -2.58 -14.86
C PHE A 241 6.44 -1.81 -15.14
N PHE A 242 5.29 -2.44 -14.90
CA PHE A 242 3.96 -1.83 -15.03
C PHE A 242 3.82 -0.60 -14.12
N THR A 243 4.20 -0.73 -12.84
CA THR A 243 4.18 0.35 -11.87
C THR A 243 5.03 1.53 -12.31
N PHE A 244 6.24 1.26 -12.81
CA PHE A 244 7.18 2.28 -13.26
C PHE A 244 6.68 3.03 -14.50
N ILE A 245 6.14 2.31 -15.49
CA ILE A 245 5.54 2.89 -16.69
C ILE A 245 4.36 3.78 -16.31
N MET A 246 3.43 3.28 -15.50
CA MET A 246 2.26 4.04 -15.05
C MET A 246 2.67 5.34 -14.37
N PHE A 247 3.69 5.28 -13.50
CA PHE A 247 4.20 6.45 -12.81
C PHE A 247 4.86 7.46 -13.76
N ILE A 248 5.66 7.01 -14.73
CA ILE A 248 6.29 7.89 -15.73
C ILE A 248 5.23 8.57 -16.59
N ILE A 249 4.28 7.81 -17.12
CA ILE A 249 3.21 8.37 -17.96
C ILE A 249 2.43 9.41 -17.17
N ALA A 250 2.05 9.10 -15.92
CA ALA A 250 1.38 10.04 -15.03
C ALA A 250 2.20 11.30 -14.78
N ALA A 251 3.51 11.19 -14.52
CA ALA A 251 4.39 12.33 -14.29
C ALA A 251 4.52 13.24 -15.53
N VAL A 252 4.64 12.65 -16.72
CA VAL A 252 4.69 13.39 -18.00
C VAL A 252 3.36 14.11 -18.28
N LEU A 253 2.23 13.43 -18.06
CA LEU A 253 0.91 14.02 -18.20
C LEU A 253 0.66 15.15 -17.19
N PHE A 254 1.16 14.98 -15.97
CA PHE A 254 1.07 15.98 -14.92
C PHE A 254 1.88 17.25 -15.27
N GLU A 255 3.06 17.10 -15.87
CA GLU A 255 3.87 18.24 -16.35
C GLU A 255 3.08 19.11 -17.34
N LYS A 256 2.39 18.46 -18.29
CA LYS A 256 1.54 19.17 -19.26
C LYS A 256 0.43 19.95 -18.57
N LYS A 257 -0.18 19.39 -17.52
CA LYS A 257 -1.26 20.09 -16.80
C LYS A 257 -0.78 21.28 -16.01
N VAL A 258 0.39 21.17 -15.38
CA VAL A 258 0.94 22.22 -14.52
C VAL A 258 1.41 23.43 -15.33
N ARG A 259 1.82 23.23 -16.59
CA ARG A 259 2.26 24.31 -17.50
C ARG A 259 1.14 24.96 -18.33
N LEU A 260 -0.08 24.41 -18.31
CA LEU A 260 -1.29 24.90 -18.99
C LEU A 260 -2.29 25.49 -18.00
#